data_AF-A0A7X4DW29-F1
#
_entry.id   AF-A0A7X4DW29-F1
#
_cell.length_a   1.000
_cell.length_b   1.000
_cell.length_c   1.000
_cell.angle_alpha   90.00
_cell.angle_beta   90.00
_cell.angle_gamma   90.00
#
_symmetry.space_group_name_H-M   'P 1'
#
loop_
_entity.id
_entity.type
_entity.pdbx_description
1 polymer ?
#
loop_
_entity_poly.entity_id
_entity_poly.type
_entity_poly.pdbx_seq_one_letter_code
_entity_poly.pdbx_strand_id
1 'polypeptide(L)'
;MRATKNALEARMGTWRMATDMTRIPKAKAIVVVADDLEESHNVLSVRIKDAVAHEKATLVVIGALRSELVDFATHWIRPAAGEEGQAAAALAGAVAGETSSGDVAAAAEALRGAEGAIVVCAPNPVSPAIAGAMAGGAANLAVALHGEAASDHLVVAPPEVNTHGLLDVGVAVEGGENPLEGLSGLLVVRDDPTMRLPGAAAALDGLDALVVIDNVAHDTAKRATAVLAEGRAYASRGTYTQGDFRVQRLEPAIAPEGDAVTCFAALTALAAALGVDVPADEGAALAAIANETPEYQPAADLIIGEGVRLEVAASGQGSTAPVADAVASGEGLRIITGRDQYTATDAAALRHPEAERLHRYDRIQVSEEDAERLGISDDDEVELTDGELTLRAPATVTDRVPEGAVYVSSLLQGGAVVGFFRGAAVPAVRVGVPVPA
;
A
#
# COMPACT_ATOMS: atom_id res chain seq x y z
N MET A 1 -5.60 -2.77 4.05
CA MET A 1 -5.42 -3.11 5.49
C MET A 1 -6.16 -4.40 5.90
N ARG A 2 -7.51 -4.43 5.93
CA ARG A 2 -8.28 -5.62 6.37
C ARG A 2 -7.92 -6.92 5.63
N ALA A 3 -7.86 -6.89 4.30
CA ALA A 3 -7.52 -8.08 3.51
C ALA A 3 -6.13 -8.64 3.86
N THR A 4 -5.13 -7.75 3.98
CA THR A 4 -3.77 -8.09 4.44
C THR A 4 -3.77 -8.69 5.84
N LYS A 5 -4.43 -8.05 6.82
CA LYS A 5 -4.56 -8.55 8.20
C LYS A 5 -5.14 -9.97 8.22
N ASN A 6 -6.29 -10.17 7.56
CA ASN A 6 -6.96 -11.47 7.50
C ASN A 6 -6.07 -12.55 6.86
N ALA A 7 -5.34 -12.20 5.79
CA ALA A 7 -4.45 -13.13 5.11
C ALA A 7 -3.27 -13.59 5.99
N LEU A 8 -2.74 -12.70 6.83
CA LEU A 8 -1.65 -12.99 7.77
C LEU A 8 -2.15 -13.80 8.98
N GLU A 9 -3.25 -13.37 9.59
CA GLU A 9 -3.86 -14.06 10.74
C GLU A 9 -4.27 -15.49 10.39
N ALA A 10 -4.77 -15.73 9.19
CA ALA A 10 -5.12 -17.07 8.72
C ALA A 10 -3.93 -18.06 8.66
N ARG A 11 -2.69 -17.56 8.60
CA ARG A 11 -1.47 -18.39 8.41
C ARG A 11 -0.60 -18.47 9.66
N MET A 12 -0.52 -17.37 10.40
CA MET A 12 0.39 -17.21 11.55
C MET A 12 -0.34 -16.80 12.83
N GLY A 13 -1.68 -16.71 12.83
CA GLY A 13 -2.46 -16.32 14.02
C GLY A 13 -2.29 -14.87 14.46
N THR A 14 -1.48 -14.08 13.74
CA THR A 14 -1.23 -12.67 14.01
C THR A 14 -0.94 -11.92 12.71
N TRP A 15 -1.28 -10.63 12.67
CA TRP A 15 -0.85 -9.71 11.64
C TRP A 15 0.44 -8.97 12.02
N ARG A 16 0.83 -8.99 13.30
CA ARG A 16 2.05 -8.36 13.80
C ARG A 16 3.26 -9.25 13.53
N MET A 17 4.10 -8.85 12.58
CA MET A 17 5.34 -9.56 12.27
C MET A 17 6.45 -9.14 13.23
N ALA A 18 7.14 -10.13 13.81
CA ALA A 18 8.23 -9.95 14.77
C ALA A 18 9.56 -9.57 14.11
N THR A 19 9.62 -9.56 12.77
CA THR A 19 10.83 -9.24 12.01
C THR A 19 11.35 -7.84 12.32
N ASP A 20 12.65 -7.73 12.58
CA ASP A 20 13.36 -6.45 12.70
C ASP A 20 13.95 -6.04 11.34
N MET A 21 13.47 -4.92 10.78
CA MET A 21 13.92 -4.43 9.48
C MET A 21 15.39 -4.01 9.45
N THR A 22 16.04 -3.80 10.62
CA THR A 22 17.50 -3.55 10.70
C THR A 22 18.34 -4.76 10.27
N ARG A 23 17.73 -5.96 10.20
CA ARG A 23 18.37 -7.18 9.68
C ARG A 23 18.51 -7.18 8.16
N ILE A 24 17.68 -6.41 7.45
CA ILE A 24 17.60 -6.45 5.97
C ILE A 24 18.95 -6.17 5.29
N PRO A 25 19.69 -5.09 5.63
CA PRO A 25 20.98 -4.79 5.00
C PRO A 25 22.06 -5.86 5.22
N LYS A 26 21.81 -6.82 6.13
CA LYS A 26 22.72 -7.90 6.51
C LYS A 26 22.23 -9.29 6.11
N ALA A 27 21.04 -9.40 5.52
CA ALA A 27 20.46 -10.66 5.10
C ALA A 27 21.27 -11.28 3.95
N LYS A 28 21.33 -12.61 3.90
CA LYS A 28 22.00 -13.36 2.82
C LYS A 28 21.05 -13.84 1.73
N ALA A 29 19.75 -13.81 1.99
CA ALA A 29 18.72 -14.04 1.00
C ALA A 29 17.50 -13.17 1.31
N ILE A 30 16.93 -12.56 0.28
CA ILE A 30 15.75 -11.71 0.38
C ILE A 30 14.80 -12.09 -0.75
N VAL A 31 13.52 -12.24 -0.44
CA VAL A 31 12.45 -12.35 -1.44
C VAL A 31 11.54 -11.14 -1.32
N VAL A 32 11.29 -10.45 -2.43
CA VAL A 32 10.40 -9.28 -2.49
C VAL A 32 9.14 -9.65 -3.25
N VAL A 33 7.98 -9.34 -2.67
CA VAL A 33 6.64 -9.45 -3.30
C VAL A 33 6.04 -8.04 -3.33
N ALA A 34 6.06 -7.41 -4.51
CA ALA A 34 5.61 -6.02 -4.69
C ALA A 34 5.27 -5.75 -6.16
N ASP A 35 4.33 -4.83 -6.42
CA ASP A 35 4.16 -4.27 -7.77
C ASP A 35 5.44 -3.53 -8.18
N ASP A 36 5.85 -2.58 -7.33
CA ASP A 36 7.12 -1.86 -7.43
C ASP A 36 7.53 -1.36 -6.02
N LEU A 37 8.54 -1.99 -5.42
CA LEU A 37 8.97 -1.67 -4.06
C LEU A 37 9.71 -0.32 -4.01
N GLU A 38 10.36 0.08 -5.09
CA GLU A 38 11.11 1.32 -5.13
C GLU A 38 10.18 2.53 -5.15
N GLU A 39 9.13 2.45 -5.95
CA GLU A 39 8.11 3.49 -6.04
C GLU A 39 7.33 3.66 -4.73
N SER A 40 7.04 2.54 -4.05
CA SER A 40 6.21 2.55 -2.85
C SER A 40 7.01 2.76 -1.55
N HIS A 41 8.22 2.19 -1.46
CA HIS A 41 9.04 2.14 -0.24
C HIS A 41 10.54 2.28 -0.55
N ASN A 42 10.91 3.40 -1.20
CA ASN A 42 12.28 3.67 -1.64
C ASN A 42 13.40 3.43 -0.59
N VAL A 43 13.20 3.81 0.67
CA VAL A 43 14.20 3.58 1.74
C VAL A 43 14.39 2.09 2.00
N LEU A 44 13.32 1.30 1.98
CA LEU A 44 13.38 -0.15 2.11
C LEU A 44 14.08 -0.79 0.91
N SER A 45 13.76 -0.33 -0.31
CA SER A 45 14.46 -0.74 -1.54
C SER A 45 15.97 -0.50 -1.43
N VAL A 46 16.40 0.68 -0.96
CA VAL A 46 17.84 0.98 -0.73
C VAL A 46 18.47 0.01 0.26
N ARG A 47 17.78 -0.34 1.36
CA ARG A 47 18.30 -1.31 2.35
C ARG A 47 18.42 -2.74 1.79
N ILE A 48 17.59 -3.11 0.83
CA ILE A 48 17.72 -4.38 0.10
C ILE A 48 18.91 -4.30 -0.87
N LYS A 49 19.06 -3.18 -1.59
CA LYS A 49 20.22 -2.92 -2.46
C LYS A 49 21.54 -2.97 -1.65
N ASP A 50 21.57 -2.48 -0.41
CA ASP A 50 22.71 -2.60 0.52
C ASP A 50 23.11 -4.08 0.74
N ALA A 51 22.13 -4.96 0.99
CA ALA A 51 22.36 -6.39 1.21
C ALA A 51 22.94 -7.07 -0.04
N VAL A 52 22.40 -6.76 -1.23
CA VAL A 52 22.94 -7.29 -2.49
C VAL A 52 24.36 -6.78 -2.74
N ALA A 53 24.58 -5.47 -2.62
CA ALA A 53 25.85 -4.84 -2.94
C ALA A 53 26.98 -5.27 -2.00
N HIS A 54 26.72 -5.29 -0.69
CA HIS A 54 27.73 -5.48 0.35
C HIS A 54 27.81 -6.91 0.88
N GLU A 55 26.68 -7.61 0.96
CA GLU A 55 26.60 -8.95 1.57
C GLU A 55 26.48 -10.08 0.55
N LYS A 56 26.34 -9.72 -0.74
CA LYS A 56 26.12 -10.64 -1.87
C LYS A 56 24.88 -11.49 -1.66
N ALA A 57 23.83 -10.86 -1.13
CA ALA A 57 22.56 -11.53 -0.88
C ALA A 57 21.95 -12.06 -2.18
N THR A 58 21.38 -13.27 -2.13
CA THR A 58 20.46 -13.75 -3.17
C THR A 58 19.19 -12.91 -3.10
N LEU A 59 18.83 -12.24 -4.19
CA LEU A 59 17.61 -11.46 -4.27
C LEU A 59 16.65 -12.09 -5.28
N VAL A 60 15.46 -12.47 -4.81
CA VAL A 60 14.34 -12.89 -5.66
C VAL A 60 13.30 -11.77 -5.66
N VAL A 61 12.91 -11.30 -6.84
CA VAL A 61 11.84 -10.30 -6.99
C VAL A 61 10.64 -10.97 -7.64
N ILE A 62 9.46 -10.81 -7.05
CA ILE A 62 8.16 -11.24 -7.55
C ILE A 62 7.32 -9.98 -7.77
N GLY A 63 7.08 -9.66 -9.04
CA GLY A 63 6.35 -8.45 -9.45
C GLY A 63 6.17 -8.40 -10.97
N ALA A 64 5.00 -7.98 -11.45
CA ALA A 64 4.72 -7.91 -12.88
C ALA A 64 5.53 -6.82 -13.60
N LEU A 65 5.84 -5.71 -12.91
CA LEU A 65 6.62 -4.60 -13.45
C LEU A 65 8.13 -4.88 -13.38
N ARG A 66 8.87 -4.44 -14.41
CA ARG A 66 10.33 -4.36 -14.34
C ARG A 66 10.73 -3.12 -13.52
N SER A 67 10.72 -3.23 -12.19
CA SER A 67 11.24 -2.21 -11.27
C SER A 67 12.77 -2.15 -11.33
N GLU A 68 13.42 -1.06 -10.87
CA GLU A 68 14.90 -1.05 -10.86
C GLU A 68 15.48 -2.11 -9.92
N LEU A 69 14.70 -2.57 -8.92
CA LEU A 69 15.14 -3.64 -8.02
C LEU A 69 15.37 -4.97 -8.78
N VAL A 70 14.72 -5.17 -9.94
CA VAL A 70 14.96 -6.31 -10.83
C VAL A 70 16.40 -6.33 -11.35
N ASP A 71 17.03 -5.17 -11.57
CA ASP A 71 18.42 -5.10 -12.04
C ASP A 71 19.44 -5.56 -10.99
N PHE A 72 19.01 -5.64 -9.72
CA PHE A 72 19.79 -6.21 -8.61
C PHE A 72 19.42 -7.67 -8.31
N ALA A 73 18.34 -8.19 -8.91
CA ALA A 73 17.79 -9.49 -8.59
C ALA A 73 18.64 -10.62 -9.19
N THR A 74 18.85 -11.68 -8.40
CA THR A 74 19.39 -12.95 -8.91
C THR A 74 18.33 -13.69 -9.71
N HIS A 75 17.07 -13.60 -9.29
CA HIS A 75 15.92 -14.16 -10.01
C HIS A 75 14.77 -13.17 -10.00
N TRP A 76 14.10 -13.03 -11.15
CA TRP A 76 12.86 -12.30 -11.28
C TRP A 76 11.77 -13.26 -11.74
N ILE A 77 10.72 -13.37 -10.94
CA ILE A 77 9.49 -14.06 -11.32
C ILE A 77 8.51 -12.98 -11.75
N ARG A 78 8.19 -12.93 -13.04
CA ARG A 78 7.25 -11.97 -13.63
C ARG A 78 5.87 -12.61 -13.79
N PRO A 79 4.96 -12.48 -12.80
CA PRO A 79 3.57 -12.92 -12.95
C PRO A 79 2.79 -12.03 -13.91
N ALA A 80 1.58 -12.46 -14.28
CA ALA A 80 0.60 -11.56 -14.88
C ALA A 80 0.09 -10.55 -13.84
N ALA A 81 -0.47 -9.44 -14.31
CA ALA A 81 -0.99 -8.38 -13.45
C ALA A 81 -1.99 -8.92 -12.40
N GLY A 82 -1.69 -8.66 -11.12
CA GLY A 82 -2.50 -9.06 -9.96
C GLY A 82 -2.26 -10.49 -9.46
N GLU A 83 -1.28 -11.22 -10.02
CA GLU A 83 -0.95 -12.61 -9.67
C GLU A 83 0.34 -12.74 -8.82
N GLU A 84 0.86 -11.65 -8.25
CA GLU A 84 2.05 -11.64 -7.40
C GLU A 84 1.91 -12.56 -6.19
N GLY A 85 0.72 -12.60 -5.57
CA GLY A 85 0.42 -13.50 -4.46
C GLY A 85 0.47 -14.98 -4.86
N GLN A 86 -0.06 -15.30 -6.03
CA GLN A 86 -0.07 -16.64 -6.61
C GLN A 86 1.34 -17.10 -6.93
N ALA A 87 2.16 -16.23 -7.53
CA ALA A 87 3.56 -16.51 -7.80
C ALA A 87 4.37 -16.76 -6.52
N ALA A 88 4.13 -15.98 -5.46
CA ALA A 88 4.74 -16.22 -4.16
C ALA A 88 4.30 -17.55 -3.53
N ALA A 89 3.02 -17.92 -3.66
CA ALA A 89 2.53 -19.23 -3.22
C ALA A 89 3.11 -20.40 -4.04
N ALA A 90 3.26 -20.23 -5.36
CA ALA A 90 3.90 -21.22 -6.23
C ALA A 90 5.39 -21.41 -5.85
N LEU A 91 6.10 -20.32 -5.54
CA LEU A 91 7.45 -20.40 -5.01
C LEU A 91 7.50 -21.10 -3.66
N ALA A 92 6.52 -20.85 -2.77
CA ALA A 92 6.42 -21.56 -1.49
C ALA A 92 6.27 -23.08 -1.69
N GLY A 93 5.39 -23.51 -2.60
CA GLY A 93 5.23 -24.92 -2.97
C GLY A 93 6.52 -25.51 -3.54
N ALA A 94 7.20 -24.80 -4.44
CA ALA A 94 8.45 -25.23 -5.03
C ALA A 94 9.59 -25.40 -4.00
N VAL A 95 9.69 -24.48 -3.03
CA VAL A 95 10.62 -24.58 -1.90
C VAL A 95 10.28 -25.80 -1.02
N ALA A 96 9.00 -26.09 -0.83
CA ALA A 96 8.51 -27.27 -0.10
C ALA A 96 8.65 -28.60 -0.89
N GLY A 97 9.14 -28.56 -2.13
CA GLY A 97 9.42 -29.75 -2.95
C GLY A 97 8.35 -30.10 -3.97
N GLU A 98 7.35 -29.24 -4.19
CA GLU A 98 6.40 -29.40 -5.29
C GLU A 98 7.08 -29.23 -6.65
N THR A 99 6.49 -29.84 -7.68
CA THR A 99 7.02 -29.75 -9.05
C THR A 99 6.83 -28.33 -9.57
N SER A 100 7.91 -27.72 -10.05
CA SER A 100 7.92 -26.38 -10.62
C SER A 100 8.82 -26.33 -11.86
N SER A 101 8.69 -25.27 -12.65
CA SER A 101 9.49 -25.03 -13.86
C SER A 101 9.83 -23.55 -14.02
N GLY A 102 10.74 -23.24 -14.94
CA GLY A 102 11.11 -21.86 -15.28
C GLY A 102 11.71 -21.10 -14.09
N ASP A 103 11.39 -19.81 -14.00
CA ASP A 103 11.97 -18.90 -12.99
C ASP A 103 11.60 -19.29 -11.56
N VAL A 104 10.41 -19.86 -11.35
CA VAL A 104 9.98 -20.36 -10.03
C VAL A 104 10.89 -21.50 -9.55
N ALA A 105 11.21 -22.45 -10.42
CA ALA A 105 12.10 -23.56 -10.07
C ALA A 105 13.53 -23.08 -9.78
N ALA A 106 14.04 -22.16 -10.60
CA ALA A 106 15.37 -21.58 -10.41
C ALA A 106 15.46 -20.78 -9.10
N ALA A 107 14.47 -19.94 -8.80
CA ALA A 107 14.41 -19.20 -7.54
C ALA A 107 14.28 -20.14 -6.32
N ALA A 108 13.46 -21.20 -6.41
CA ALA A 108 13.32 -22.18 -5.35
C ALA A 108 14.64 -22.92 -5.07
N GLU A 109 15.41 -23.25 -6.10
CA GLU A 109 16.75 -23.82 -5.95
C GLU A 109 17.71 -22.87 -5.24
N ALA A 110 17.71 -21.58 -5.63
CA ALA A 110 18.57 -20.58 -5.00
C ALA A 110 18.21 -20.27 -3.54
N LEU A 111 16.96 -20.49 -3.14
CA LEU A 111 16.48 -20.30 -1.77
C LEU A 111 16.63 -21.54 -0.88
N ARG A 112 16.85 -22.74 -1.46
CA ARG A 112 17.02 -23.97 -0.68
C ARG A 112 18.28 -23.87 0.20
N GLY A 113 18.07 -23.98 1.51
CA GLY A 113 19.17 -23.87 2.50
C GLY A 113 19.60 -22.44 2.82
N ALA A 114 18.85 -21.42 2.38
CA ALA A 114 19.08 -20.03 2.77
C ALA A 114 18.57 -19.78 4.20
N GLU A 115 19.36 -20.23 5.19
CA GLU A 115 19.07 -20.00 6.61
C GLU A 115 18.90 -18.50 6.88
N GLY A 116 17.74 -18.14 7.40
CA GLY A 116 17.42 -16.75 7.75
C GLY A 116 17.03 -15.83 6.59
N ALA A 117 16.65 -16.39 5.43
CA ALA A 117 16.04 -15.60 4.35
C ALA A 117 14.92 -14.69 4.86
N ILE A 118 14.84 -13.45 4.37
CA ILE A 118 13.78 -12.51 4.75
C ILE A 118 12.83 -12.34 3.57
N VAL A 119 11.53 -12.56 3.81
CA VAL A 119 10.47 -12.24 2.84
C VAL A 119 9.99 -10.82 3.12
N VAL A 120 9.88 -9.99 2.09
CA VAL A 120 9.40 -8.62 2.15
C VAL A 120 8.19 -8.51 1.23
N CYS A 121 7.05 -8.10 1.78
CA CYS A 121 5.82 -7.87 1.04
C CYS A 121 5.45 -6.38 1.13
N ALA A 122 5.24 -5.72 0.00
CA ALA A 122 4.58 -4.43 -0.07
C ALA A 122 3.22 -4.64 -0.75
N PRO A 123 2.11 -4.79 0.02
CA PRO A 123 0.81 -5.07 -0.55
C PRO A 123 0.30 -3.94 -1.45
N ASN A 124 -0.43 -4.30 -2.50
CA ASN A 124 -1.04 -3.35 -3.42
C ASN A 124 -1.88 -2.29 -2.67
N PRO A 125 -1.72 -0.98 -2.94
CA PRO A 125 -2.41 0.07 -2.20
C PRO A 125 -3.85 0.35 -2.69
N VAL A 126 -4.27 -0.23 -3.81
CA VAL A 126 -5.55 0.08 -4.48
C VAL A 126 -6.55 -1.06 -4.35
N SER A 127 -6.17 -2.29 -4.70
CA SER A 127 -7.04 -3.46 -4.73
C SER A 127 -6.89 -4.30 -3.46
N PRO A 128 -7.91 -4.36 -2.58
CA PRO A 128 -7.85 -5.18 -1.36
C PRO A 128 -7.63 -6.67 -1.65
N ALA A 129 -8.18 -7.17 -2.76
CA ALA A 129 -8.04 -8.57 -3.17
C ALA A 129 -6.57 -8.89 -3.53
N ILE A 130 -5.92 -8.06 -4.35
CA ILE A 130 -4.50 -8.21 -4.69
C ILE A 130 -3.65 -8.06 -3.41
N ALA A 131 -3.92 -7.07 -2.58
CA ALA A 131 -3.20 -6.85 -1.32
C ALA A 131 -3.28 -8.06 -0.36
N GLY A 132 -4.46 -8.69 -0.26
CA GLY A 132 -4.66 -9.92 0.51
C GLY A 132 -3.93 -11.11 -0.12
N ALA A 133 -3.95 -11.24 -1.44
CA ALA A 133 -3.26 -12.31 -2.16
C ALA A 133 -1.74 -12.20 -2.00
N MET A 134 -1.15 -11.01 -2.19
CA MET A 134 0.28 -10.75 -1.99
C MET A 134 0.73 -11.10 -0.57
N ALA A 135 0.00 -10.62 0.44
CA ALA A 135 0.31 -10.90 1.83
C ALA A 135 0.18 -12.40 2.16
N GLY A 136 -0.85 -13.06 1.64
CA GLY A 136 -1.05 -14.50 1.81
C GLY A 136 0.04 -15.34 1.12
N GLY A 137 0.43 -14.97 -0.09
CA GLY A 137 1.51 -15.63 -0.83
C GLY A 137 2.87 -15.45 -0.15
N ALA A 138 3.18 -14.23 0.28
CA ALA A 138 4.41 -13.93 1.04
C ALA A 138 4.45 -14.68 2.38
N ALA A 139 3.32 -14.77 3.08
CA ALA A 139 3.22 -15.54 4.32
C ALA A 139 3.35 -17.05 4.07
N ASN A 140 2.76 -17.61 3.01
CA ASN A 140 2.99 -19.00 2.62
C ASN A 140 4.48 -19.27 2.39
N LEU A 141 5.16 -18.36 1.70
CA LEU A 141 6.60 -18.48 1.43
C LEU A 141 7.44 -18.40 2.71
N ALA A 142 7.12 -17.47 3.61
CA ALA A 142 7.79 -17.40 4.91
C ALA A 142 7.59 -18.67 5.74
N VAL A 143 6.38 -19.25 5.72
CA VAL A 143 6.08 -20.54 6.36
C VAL A 143 6.84 -21.69 5.71
N ALA A 144 6.93 -21.73 4.38
CA ALA A 144 7.68 -22.78 3.68
C ALA A 144 9.19 -22.72 3.99
N LEU A 145 9.74 -21.53 4.22
CA LEU A 145 11.16 -21.33 4.55
C LEU A 145 11.47 -21.56 6.03
N HIS A 146 10.57 -21.16 6.94
CA HIS A 146 10.88 -21.02 8.38
C HIS A 146 9.90 -21.73 9.33
N GLY A 147 8.84 -22.36 8.82
CA GLY A 147 7.83 -23.01 9.64
C GLY A 147 7.18 -22.06 10.66
N GLU A 148 7.17 -22.46 11.94
CA GLU A 148 6.61 -21.67 13.05
C GLU A 148 7.37 -20.35 13.32
N ALA A 149 8.59 -20.19 12.80
CA ALA A 149 9.37 -18.96 12.91
C ALA A 149 9.05 -17.93 11.83
N ALA A 150 8.10 -18.21 10.92
CA ALA A 150 7.77 -17.36 9.76
C ALA A 150 7.54 -15.87 10.11
N SER A 151 6.86 -15.59 11.23
CA SER A 151 6.57 -14.22 11.65
C SER A 151 7.81 -13.37 11.99
N ASP A 152 8.95 -13.99 12.29
CA ASP A 152 10.24 -13.31 12.53
C ASP A 152 11.08 -13.12 11.24
N HIS A 153 10.56 -13.61 10.11
CA HIS A 153 11.24 -13.57 8.80
C HIS A 153 10.38 -12.97 7.68
N LEU A 154 9.21 -12.42 8.00
CA LEU A 154 8.34 -11.70 7.07
C LEU A 154 8.26 -10.22 7.45
N VAL A 155 8.52 -9.34 6.50
CA VAL A 155 8.23 -7.90 6.61
C VAL A 155 7.02 -7.60 5.75
N VAL A 156 6.01 -6.96 6.32
CA VAL A 156 4.85 -6.45 5.58
C VAL A 156 4.89 -4.93 5.66
N ALA A 157 5.24 -4.29 4.56
CA ALA A 157 5.39 -2.84 4.48
C ALA A 157 4.02 -2.19 4.17
N PRO A 158 3.41 -1.47 5.13
CA PRO A 158 2.10 -0.87 4.91
C PRO A 158 2.18 0.31 3.94
N PRO A 159 1.18 0.50 3.06
CA PRO A 159 1.21 1.56 2.03
C PRO A 159 1.14 2.98 2.61
N GLU A 160 0.63 3.14 3.84
CA GLU A 160 0.51 4.43 4.52
C GLU A 160 1.23 4.43 5.86
N VAL A 161 1.77 5.59 6.21
CA VAL A 161 2.37 5.83 7.52
C VAL A 161 1.35 5.56 8.63
N ASN A 162 1.85 5.06 9.77
CA ASN A 162 1.06 4.81 10.97
C ASN A 162 -0.07 3.78 10.83
N THR A 163 -0.12 3.01 9.73
CA THR A 163 -1.10 1.91 9.55
C THR A 163 -1.09 0.94 10.74
N HIS A 164 0.09 0.54 11.20
CA HIS A 164 0.21 -0.34 12.37
C HIS A 164 -0.27 0.31 13.66
N GLY A 165 0.01 1.61 13.86
CA GLY A 165 -0.45 2.34 15.03
C GLY A 165 -1.98 2.44 15.07
N LEU A 166 -2.62 2.70 13.92
CA LEU A 166 -4.08 2.69 13.78
C LEU A 166 -4.66 1.31 14.13
N LEU A 167 -4.08 0.23 13.59
CA LEU A 167 -4.51 -1.13 13.91
C LEU A 167 -4.32 -1.48 15.39
N ASP A 168 -3.23 -1.03 16.01
CA ASP A 168 -2.93 -1.28 17.42
C ASP A 168 -3.94 -0.61 18.36
N VAL A 169 -4.40 0.60 18.04
CA VAL A 169 -5.41 1.31 18.84
C VAL A 169 -6.84 0.95 18.47
N GLY A 170 -7.04 -0.11 17.68
CA GLY A 170 -8.35 -0.60 17.33
C GLY A 170 -9.10 0.24 16.28
N VAL A 171 -8.40 1.13 15.56
CA VAL A 171 -8.89 1.69 14.28
C VAL A 171 -8.77 0.59 13.23
N ALA A 172 -9.55 -0.47 13.44
CA ALA A 172 -9.70 -1.61 12.58
C ALA A 172 -10.92 -1.41 11.68
N VAL A 173 -10.80 -1.92 10.46
CA VAL A 173 -11.87 -1.84 9.47
C VAL A 173 -12.85 -2.96 9.79
N GLU A 174 -13.91 -2.67 10.55
CA GLU A 174 -15.16 -3.44 10.46
C GLU A 174 -15.93 -2.99 9.18
N GLY A 175 -16.87 -3.80 8.70
CA GLY A 175 -17.66 -3.49 7.48
C GLY A 175 -17.35 -4.34 6.24
N GLY A 176 -18.10 -4.09 5.17
CA GLY A 176 -18.11 -4.88 3.92
C GLY A 176 -17.19 -4.33 2.82
N GLU A 177 -17.45 -4.77 1.58
CA GLU A 177 -16.72 -4.32 0.38
C GLU A 177 -16.92 -2.83 0.10
N ASN A 178 -18.11 -2.30 0.35
CA ASN A 178 -18.40 -0.87 0.31
C ASN A 178 -18.56 -0.31 1.73
N PRO A 179 -17.53 0.33 2.31
CA PRO A 179 -17.59 0.86 3.67
C PRO A 179 -18.49 2.10 3.81
N LEU A 180 -18.94 2.69 2.69
CA LEU A 180 -19.80 3.88 2.67
C LEU A 180 -21.28 3.53 2.55
N GLU A 181 -21.62 2.28 2.25
CA GLU A 181 -22.99 1.86 2.01
C GLU A 181 -23.86 1.99 3.26
N GLY A 182 -25.03 2.62 3.11
CA GLY A 182 -26.03 2.72 4.18
C GLY A 182 -25.69 3.71 5.30
N LEU A 183 -24.61 4.48 5.18
CA LEU A 183 -24.28 5.54 6.14
C LEU A 183 -25.22 6.75 5.96
N SER A 184 -25.72 7.29 7.06
CA SER A 184 -26.42 8.60 7.07
C SER A 184 -25.46 9.76 7.34
N GLY A 185 -24.32 9.49 7.99
CA GLY A 185 -23.29 10.49 8.21
C GLY A 185 -21.90 9.89 8.34
N LEU A 186 -20.88 10.71 8.07
CA LEU A 186 -19.49 10.29 8.01
C LEU A 186 -18.57 11.39 8.56
N LEU A 187 -17.60 10.98 9.39
CA LEU A 187 -16.45 11.79 9.77
C LEU A 187 -15.24 11.28 8.98
N VAL A 188 -14.63 12.14 8.18
CA VAL A 188 -13.40 11.86 7.45
C VAL A 188 -12.26 12.67 8.07
N VAL A 189 -11.14 12.02 8.34
CA VAL A 189 -9.96 12.64 8.97
C VAL A 189 -8.75 12.34 8.09
N ARG A 190 -8.14 13.38 7.51
CA ARG A 190 -6.92 13.28 6.67
C ARG A 190 -7.02 12.23 5.55
N ASP A 191 -8.16 12.15 4.89
CA ASP A 191 -8.36 11.17 3.82
C ASP A 191 -9.32 11.69 2.75
N ASP A 192 -9.13 11.18 1.54
CA ASP A 192 -10.01 11.46 0.40
C ASP A 192 -10.59 10.16 -0.16
N PRO A 193 -11.74 9.67 0.37
CA PRO A 193 -12.42 8.50 -0.14
C PRO A 193 -12.61 8.48 -1.67
N THR A 194 -12.75 9.63 -2.32
CA THR A 194 -12.88 9.71 -3.78
C THR A 194 -11.63 9.28 -4.56
N MET A 195 -10.46 9.27 -3.93
CA MET A 195 -9.23 8.74 -4.54
C MET A 195 -9.02 7.23 -4.27
N ARG A 196 -9.77 6.65 -3.33
CA ARG A 196 -9.48 5.30 -2.79
C ARG A 196 -10.60 4.30 -2.95
N LEU A 197 -11.84 4.76 -3.11
CA LEU A 197 -13.01 3.89 -3.13
C LEU A 197 -13.81 4.13 -4.42
N PRO A 198 -14.04 3.08 -5.24
CA PRO A 198 -14.92 3.18 -6.40
C PRO A 198 -16.32 3.64 -5.98
N GLY A 199 -16.88 4.62 -6.69
CA GLY A 199 -18.23 5.13 -6.42
C GLY A 199 -18.37 6.04 -5.18
N ALA A 200 -17.29 6.36 -4.48
CA ALA A 200 -17.34 7.19 -3.27
C ALA A 200 -18.01 8.55 -3.48
N ALA A 201 -17.78 9.22 -4.62
CA ALA A 201 -18.41 10.51 -4.89
C ALA A 201 -19.94 10.46 -4.80
N ALA A 202 -20.56 9.42 -5.38
CA ALA A 202 -22.01 9.25 -5.34
C ALA A 202 -22.50 8.86 -3.93
N ALA A 203 -21.73 8.05 -3.20
CA ALA A 203 -22.06 7.69 -1.82
C ALA A 203 -22.01 8.91 -0.88
N LEU A 204 -20.99 9.76 -1.02
CA LEU A 204 -20.81 10.97 -0.21
C LEU A 204 -21.92 11.99 -0.48
N ASP A 205 -22.38 12.12 -1.72
CA ASP A 205 -23.50 13.02 -2.09
C ASP A 205 -24.85 12.61 -1.48
N GLY A 206 -24.97 11.35 -1.03
CA GLY A 206 -26.16 10.81 -0.38
C GLY A 206 -26.19 10.98 1.14
N LEU A 207 -25.13 11.50 1.77
CA LEU A 207 -25.04 11.63 3.22
C LEU A 207 -25.84 12.83 3.74
N ASP A 208 -26.50 12.66 4.89
CA ASP A 208 -27.16 13.76 5.61
C ASP A 208 -26.14 14.68 6.30
N ALA A 209 -25.00 14.11 6.72
CA ALA A 209 -23.93 14.84 7.37
C ALA A 209 -22.55 14.30 6.99
N LEU A 210 -21.72 15.13 6.37
CA LEU A 210 -20.32 14.83 6.09
C LEU A 210 -19.43 15.87 6.78
N VAL A 211 -18.65 15.43 7.77
CA VAL A 211 -17.67 16.27 8.46
C VAL A 211 -16.28 15.86 8.02
N VAL A 212 -15.47 16.82 7.60
CA VAL A 212 -14.09 16.58 7.14
C VAL A 212 -13.11 17.35 8.00
N ILE A 213 -12.11 16.67 8.54
CA ILE A 213 -10.95 17.27 9.23
C ILE A 213 -9.74 17.08 8.32
N ASP A 214 -9.34 18.15 7.65
CA ASP A 214 -8.26 18.08 6.65
C ASP A 214 -7.58 19.44 6.47
N ASN A 215 -6.37 19.44 5.91
CA ASN A 215 -5.60 20.62 5.53
C ASN A 215 -5.69 20.93 4.02
N VAL A 216 -6.33 20.06 3.24
CA VAL A 216 -6.46 20.13 1.79
C VAL A 216 -7.94 20.20 1.39
N ALA A 217 -8.29 21.11 0.48
CA ALA A 217 -9.64 21.21 -0.07
C ALA A 217 -9.86 20.23 -1.25
N HIS A 218 -9.73 18.93 -0.98
CA HIS A 218 -9.91 17.84 -1.95
C HIS A 218 -11.39 17.57 -2.26
N ASP A 219 -11.68 16.61 -3.14
CA ASP A 219 -13.04 16.41 -3.67
C ASP A 219 -14.04 15.94 -2.59
N THR A 220 -13.63 15.13 -1.59
CA THR A 220 -14.47 14.83 -0.42
C THR A 220 -14.72 16.07 0.45
N ALA A 221 -13.70 16.90 0.72
CA ALA A 221 -13.86 18.13 1.52
C ALA A 221 -14.86 19.12 0.89
N LYS A 222 -14.87 19.24 -0.45
CA LYS A 222 -15.83 20.09 -1.18
C LYS A 222 -17.28 19.63 -1.06
N ARG A 223 -17.52 18.36 -0.73
CA ARG A 223 -18.86 17.79 -0.50
C ARG A 223 -19.29 17.86 0.96
N ALA A 224 -18.39 18.25 1.86
CA ALA A 224 -18.64 18.24 3.29
C ALA A 224 -19.71 19.25 3.71
N THR A 225 -20.59 18.84 4.62
CA THR A 225 -21.51 19.73 5.34
C THR A 225 -20.74 20.70 6.24
N ALA A 226 -19.61 20.24 6.80
CA ALA A 226 -18.71 21.05 7.60
C ALA A 226 -17.26 20.60 7.39
N VAL A 227 -16.35 21.57 7.29
CA VAL A 227 -14.91 21.32 7.26
C VAL A 227 -14.28 21.95 8.50
N LEU A 228 -13.52 21.16 9.25
CA LEU A 228 -12.65 21.62 10.33
C LEU A 228 -11.23 21.71 9.77
N ALA A 229 -10.76 22.93 9.50
CA ALA A 229 -9.46 23.14 8.90
C ALA A 229 -8.33 22.71 9.84
N GLU A 230 -7.49 21.81 9.35
CA GLU A 230 -6.31 21.34 10.05
C GLU A 230 -5.04 22.05 9.59
N GLY A 231 -4.11 22.27 10.51
CA GLY A 231 -2.75 22.67 10.18
C GLY A 231 -1.99 21.57 9.41
N ARG A 232 -0.95 21.95 8.66
CA ARG A 232 -0.12 20.99 7.92
C ARG A 232 0.47 19.93 8.84
N ALA A 233 0.89 18.79 8.28
CA ALA A 233 1.50 17.69 9.04
C ALA A 233 2.62 18.13 10.01
N TYR A 234 3.42 19.14 9.65
CA TYR A 234 4.49 19.71 10.49
C TYR A 234 4.03 20.46 11.74
N ALA A 235 2.72 20.74 11.88
CA ALA A 235 2.11 21.27 13.09
C ALA A 235 1.60 20.17 14.05
N SER A 236 1.71 18.90 13.65
CA SER A 236 1.22 17.76 14.45
C SER A 236 2.16 17.44 15.61
N ARG A 237 1.56 17.06 16.74
CA ARG A 237 2.23 16.44 17.89
C ARG A 237 1.68 15.04 18.09
N GLY A 238 2.52 14.12 18.56
CA GLY A 238 2.10 12.78 18.94
C GLY A 238 3.14 11.74 18.58
N THR A 239 2.67 10.56 18.15
CA THR A 239 3.54 9.47 17.72
C THR A 239 2.99 8.80 16.46
N TYR A 240 3.86 8.06 15.78
CA TYR A 240 3.47 7.18 14.70
C TYR A 240 4.28 5.88 14.77
N THR A 241 3.65 4.78 14.40
CA THR A 241 4.22 3.43 14.41
C THR A 241 4.60 3.01 12.99
N GLN A 242 5.89 2.74 12.79
CA GLN A 242 6.51 2.38 11.51
C GLN A 242 6.27 0.90 11.13
N GLY A 243 6.75 0.50 9.95
CA GLY A 243 6.58 -0.85 9.40
C GLY A 243 7.18 -1.99 10.25
N ASP A 244 8.23 -1.72 11.04
CA ASP A 244 8.85 -2.68 11.97
C ASP A 244 8.31 -2.56 13.41
N PHE A 245 7.15 -1.91 13.60
CA PHE A 245 6.55 -1.58 14.90
C PHE A 245 7.40 -0.61 15.75
N ARG A 246 8.19 0.25 15.09
CA ARG A 246 8.92 1.33 15.76
C ARG A 246 8.08 2.58 15.94
N VAL A 247 7.83 2.94 17.19
CA VAL A 247 7.14 4.18 17.55
C VAL A 247 8.13 5.33 17.57
N GLN A 248 7.81 6.37 16.80
CA GLN A 248 8.58 7.61 16.76
C GLN A 248 7.72 8.79 17.21
N ARG A 249 8.34 9.74 17.91
CA ARG A 249 7.69 10.94 18.42
C ARG A 249 7.74 12.05 17.38
N LEU A 250 6.61 12.74 17.23
CA LEU A 250 6.43 13.95 16.43
C LEU A 250 6.31 15.14 17.37
N GLU A 251 7.12 16.17 17.11
CA GLU A 251 6.93 17.49 17.70
C GLU A 251 6.68 18.52 16.60
N PRO A 252 5.86 19.54 16.88
CA PRO A 252 5.51 20.55 15.90
C PRO A 252 6.73 21.40 15.56
N ALA A 253 7.03 21.49 14.26
CA ALA A 253 8.05 22.39 13.72
C ALA A 253 7.47 23.78 13.40
N ILE A 254 6.16 23.85 13.16
CA ILE A 254 5.43 25.09 12.86
C ILE A 254 4.13 25.13 13.68
N ALA A 255 3.56 26.32 13.83
CA ALA A 255 2.19 26.48 14.32
C ALA A 255 1.18 26.24 13.17
N PRO A 256 -0.08 25.87 13.47
CA PRO A 256 -1.15 25.93 12.49
C PRO A 256 -1.26 27.32 11.84
N GLU A 257 -1.59 27.34 10.56
CA GLU A 257 -1.69 28.57 9.75
C GLU A 257 -3.13 29.10 9.72
N GLY A 258 -3.31 30.42 9.79
CA GLY A 258 -4.63 31.04 9.73
C GLY A 258 -5.54 30.61 10.88
N ASP A 259 -6.77 30.20 10.55
CA ASP A 259 -7.77 29.72 11.51
C ASP A 259 -7.68 28.19 11.75
N ALA A 260 -6.69 27.52 11.16
CA ALA A 260 -6.52 26.08 11.30
C ALA A 260 -6.11 25.69 12.72
N VAL A 261 -6.46 24.47 13.12
CA VAL A 261 -6.09 23.88 14.42
C VAL A 261 -5.35 22.56 14.22
N THR A 262 -4.82 21.95 15.29
CA THR A 262 -4.28 20.59 15.20
C THR A 262 -5.41 19.56 15.07
N CYS A 263 -5.11 18.39 14.48
CA CYS A 263 -6.05 17.26 14.42
C CYS A 263 -6.69 16.97 15.77
N PHE A 264 -5.84 16.87 16.80
CA PHE A 264 -6.25 16.54 18.15
C PHE A 264 -7.19 17.61 18.71
N ALA A 265 -6.90 18.89 18.51
CA ALA A 265 -7.79 19.97 18.94
C ALA A 265 -9.14 19.96 18.20
N ALA A 266 -9.14 19.67 16.89
CA ALA A 266 -10.37 19.53 16.11
C ALA A 266 -11.24 18.36 16.61
N LEU A 267 -10.63 17.20 16.84
CA LEU A 267 -11.30 16.02 17.38
C LEU A 267 -11.82 16.26 18.80
N THR A 268 -11.05 16.91 19.67
CA THR A 268 -11.47 17.25 21.04
C THR A 268 -12.63 18.22 21.05
N ALA A 269 -12.62 19.24 20.18
CA ALA A 269 -13.74 20.18 20.06
C ALA A 269 -15.01 19.48 19.56
N LEU A 270 -14.87 18.58 18.57
CA LEU A 270 -15.99 17.79 18.04
C LEU A 270 -16.53 16.83 19.11
N ALA A 271 -15.66 16.13 19.84
CA ALA A 271 -16.04 15.23 20.92
C ALA A 271 -16.81 15.97 22.02
N ALA A 272 -16.33 17.13 22.44
CA ALA A 272 -17.02 17.98 23.42
C ALA A 272 -18.43 18.41 22.94
N ALA A 273 -18.57 18.76 21.66
CA ALA A 273 -19.87 19.10 21.07
C ALA A 273 -20.83 17.90 21.02
N LEU A 274 -20.30 16.68 20.90
CA LEU A 274 -21.06 15.43 20.91
C LEU A 274 -21.27 14.85 22.33
N GLY A 275 -20.70 15.47 23.36
CA GLY A 275 -20.76 14.96 24.74
C GLY A 275 -19.92 13.70 24.97
N VAL A 276 -18.83 13.52 24.20
CA VAL A 276 -17.88 12.42 24.32
C VAL A 276 -16.66 12.89 25.11
N ASP A 277 -16.33 12.17 26.18
CA ASP A 277 -15.12 12.41 26.96
C ASP A 277 -13.89 11.91 26.20
N VAL A 278 -12.87 12.76 26.10
CA VAL A 278 -11.59 12.43 25.45
C VAL A 278 -10.41 12.85 26.35
N PRO A 279 -9.21 12.27 26.14
CA PRO A 279 -8.01 12.69 26.86
C PRO A 279 -7.74 14.19 26.71
N ALA A 280 -7.15 14.80 27.75
CA ALA A 280 -6.94 16.25 27.81
C ALA A 280 -5.93 16.77 26.77
N ASP A 281 -4.93 15.97 26.43
CA ASP A 281 -3.88 16.27 25.46
C ASP A 281 -3.32 14.98 24.83
N GLU A 282 -2.41 15.12 23.86
CA GLU A 282 -1.82 14.00 23.14
C GLU A 282 -1.00 13.06 24.05
N GLY A 283 -0.41 13.60 25.11
CA GLY A 283 0.36 12.82 26.09
C GLY A 283 -0.55 11.97 26.98
N ALA A 284 -1.67 12.53 27.43
CA ALA A 284 -2.71 11.81 28.14
C ALA A 284 -3.34 10.72 27.26
N ALA A 285 -3.52 10.99 25.95
CA ALA A 285 -3.97 9.98 25.00
C ALA A 285 -2.97 8.82 24.86
N LEU A 286 -1.67 9.11 24.72
CA LEU A 286 -0.64 8.09 24.67
C LEU A 286 -0.55 7.29 25.98
N ALA A 287 -0.72 7.95 27.13
CA ALA A 287 -0.76 7.26 28.42
C ALA A 287 -1.99 6.34 28.54
N ALA A 288 -3.15 6.75 28.04
CA ALA A 288 -4.33 5.89 27.97
C ALA A 288 -4.08 4.66 27.08
N ILE A 289 -3.48 4.87 25.89
CA ILE A 289 -3.08 3.77 24.99
C ILE A 289 -2.10 2.82 25.69
N ALA A 290 -1.08 3.34 26.37
CA ALA A 290 -0.10 2.52 27.09
C ALA A 290 -0.71 1.73 28.26
N ASN A 291 -1.74 2.26 28.92
CA ASN A 291 -2.47 1.54 29.97
C ASN A 291 -3.28 0.37 29.42
N GLU A 292 -3.86 0.51 28.22
CA GLU A 292 -4.63 -0.55 27.57
C GLU A 292 -3.76 -1.55 26.80
N THR A 293 -2.64 -1.06 26.24
CA THR A 293 -1.66 -1.80 25.45
C THR A 293 -0.26 -1.59 26.06
N PRO A 294 0.13 -2.39 27.08
CA PRO A 294 1.36 -2.20 27.85
C PRO A 294 2.64 -2.13 27.01
N GLU A 295 2.65 -2.71 25.81
CA GLU A 295 3.77 -2.64 24.87
C GLU A 295 4.12 -1.20 24.48
N TYR A 296 3.16 -0.26 24.54
CA TYR A 296 3.38 1.17 24.26
C TYR A 296 4.01 1.94 25.42
N GLN A 297 4.20 1.32 26.60
CA GLN A 297 4.79 2.00 27.77
C GLN A 297 6.16 2.63 27.47
N PRO A 298 7.11 1.97 26.77
CA PRO A 298 8.39 2.59 26.41
C PRO A 298 8.23 3.82 25.49
N ALA A 299 7.16 3.87 24.69
CA ALA A 299 6.88 5.02 23.82
C ALA A 299 6.33 6.22 24.59
N ALA A 300 5.61 5.99 25.70
CA ALA A 300 5.13 7.05 26.58
C ALA A 300 6.27 7.84 27.24
N ASP A 301 7.40 7.18 27.51
CA ASP A 301 8.59 7.78 28.12
C ASP A 301 9.58 8.40 27.10
N LEU A 302 9.24 8.39 25.80
CA LEU A 302 10.15 8.78 24.71
C LEU A 302 10.34 10.31 24.61
N ILE A 303 11.60 10.78 24.66
CA ILE A 303 11.98 12.21 24.69
C ILE A 303 12.33 12.79 23.28
N ILE A 304 12.01 12.10 22.17
CA ILE A 304 12.48 12.34 20.76
C ILE A 304 13.83 11.67 20.49
N GLY A 305 13.97 11.00 19.33
CA GLY A 305 15.17 10.26 18.93
C GLY A 305 14.89 9.24 17.83
N GLU A 306 15.68 8.17 17.77
CA GLU A 306 15.54 7.07 16.79
C GLU A 306 14.22 6.26 16.92
N GLY A 307 13.39 6.59 17.91
CA GLY A 307 12.18 5.85 18.24
C GLY A 307 12.46 4.59 19.04
N VAL A 308 11.39 3.97 19.53
CA VAL A 308 11.44 2.70 20.26
C VAL A 308 10.70 1.64 19.48
N ARG A 309 11.35 0.50 19.24
CA ARG A 309 10.70 -0.66 18.65
C ARG A 309 9.88 -1.37 19.73
N LEU A 310 8.58 -1.54 19.47
CA LEU A 310 7.71 -2.30 20.36
C LEU A 310 8.14 -3.76 20.39
N GLU A 311 8.00 -4.41 21.54
CA GLU A 311 8.21 -5.85 21.62
C GLU A 311 7.07 -6.56 20.88
N VAL A 312 7.41 -7.24 19.78
CA VAL A 312 6.49 -8.07 19.01
C VAL A 312 6.96 -9.52 19.14
N ALA A 313 6.20 -10.33 19.88
CA ALA A 313 6.52 -11.74 20.04
C ALA A 313 6.38 -12.49 18.71
N ALA A 314 7.28 -13.44 18.47
CA ALA A 314 7.10 -14.40 17.39
C ALA A 314 5.81 -15.20 17.62
N SER A 315 5.05 -15.44 16.56
CA SER A 315 3.75 -16.11 16.63
C SER A 315 3.83 -17.55 17.14
N GLY A 316 4.92 -18.25 16.83
CA GLY A 316 5.04 -19.70 17.05
C GLY A 316 4.03 -20.51 16.22
N GLN A 317 3.42 -19.91 15.20
CA GLN A 317 2.43 -20.55 14.33
C GLN A 317 2.84 -20.34 12.87
N GLY A 318 2.68 -21.38 12.07
CA GLY A 318 2.96 -21.30 10.64
C GLY A 318 2.24 -22.42 9.89
N SER A 319 1.23 -22.04 9.11
CA SER A 319 0.54 -22.96 8.19
C SER A 319 0.31 -22.27 6.86
N THR A 320 0.49 -23.02 5.77
CA THR A 320 0.14 -22.53 4.44
C THR A 320 -1.36 -22.62 4.23
N ALA A 321 -1.90 -21.66 3.49
CA ALA A 321 -3.30 -21.64 3.09
C ALA A 321 -3.44 -21.25 1.62
N PRO A 322 -4.52 -21.66 0.92
CA PRO A 322 -4.77 -21.20 -0.44
C PRO A 322 -4.74 -19.68 -0.56
N VAL A 323 -4.18 -19.19 -1.67
CA VAL A 323 -4.23 -17.78 -2.05
C VAL A 323 -5.37 -17.64 -3.05
N ALA A 324 -6.34 -16.77 -2.75
CA ALA A 324 -7.50 -16.56 -3.61
C ALA A 324 -7.10 -15.85 -4.90
N ASP A 325 -7.65 -16.30 -6.03
CA ASP A 325 -7.43 -15.67 -7.33
C ASP A 325 -8.02 -14.26 -7.36
N ALA A 326 -7.23 -13.30 -7.82
CA ALA A 326 -7.74 -11.98 -8.13
C ALA A 326 -8.56 -12.10 -9.43
N VAL A 327 -9.89 -12.00 -9.30
CA VAL A 327 -10.79 -12.18 -10.44
C VAL A 327 -10.62 -11.01 -11.42
N ALA A 328 -10.15 -11.33 -12.63
CA ALA A 328 -10.20 -10.42 -13.76
C ALA A 328 -11.61 -10.31 -14.33
N SER A 329 -12.02 -9.12 -14.73
CA SER A 329 -13.33 -8.87 -15.36
C SER A 329 -13.17 -8.47 -16.83
N GLY A 330 -13.79 -9.20 -17.75
CA GLY A 330 -13.85 -8.83 -19.16
C GLY A 330 -12.65 -9.27 -20.02
N GLU A 331 -12.70 -8.93 -21.30
CA GLU A 331 -11.62 -9.12 -22.27
C GLU A 331 -10.87 -7.79 -22.46
N GLY A 332 -9.53 -7.81 -22.43
CA GLY A 332 -8.71 -6.60 -22.62
C GLY A 332 -7.35 -6.67 -21.93
N LEU A 333 -6.67 -5.52 -21.91
CA LEU A 333 -5.43 -5.34 -21.15
C LEU A 333 -5.76 -5.20 -19.67
N ARG A 334 -4.96 -5.79 -18.78
CA ARG A 334 -5.14 -5.67 -17.32
C ARG A 334 -4.51 -4.38 -16.79
N ILE A 335 -5.16 -3.71 -15.83
CA ILE A 335 -4.55 -2.55 -15.16
C ILE A 335 -3.62 -3.01 -14.03
N ILE A 336 -2.36 -2.59 -14.09
CA ILE A 336 -1.46 -2.51 -12.95
C ILE A 336 -1.50 -1.08 -12.42
N THR A 337 -1.75 -0.92 -11.13
CA THR A 337 -1.79 0.40 -10.49
C THR A 337 -1.21 0.34 -9.09
N GLY A 338 -0.51 1.41 -8.73
CA GLY A 338 0.12 1.58 -7.44
C GLY A 338 0.57 3.03 -7.26
N ARG A 339 1.07 3.32 -6.05
CA ARG A 339 1.67 4.62 -5.75
C ARG A 339 3.00 4.76 -6.48
N ASP A 340 3.24 5.92 -7.08
CA ASP A 340 4.54 6.32 -7.60
C ASP A 340 5.31 7.20 -6.60
N GLN A 341 6.64 7.28 -6.76
CA GLN A 341 7.53 7.96 -5.83
C GLN A 341 7.42 9.49 -5.88
N TYR A 342 6.90 10.06 -6.96
CA TYR A 342 7.17 11.46 -7.32
C TYR A 342 5.95 12.35 -7.33
N THR A 343 4.76 11.77 -7.42
CA THR A 343 3.50 12.50 -7.37
C THR A 343 3.20 12.88 -5.92
N ALA A 344 3.08 14.18 -5.66
CA ALA A 344 2.67 14.66 -4.35
C ALA A 344 1.17 14.40 -4.13
N THR A 345 0.83 13.51 -3.19
CA THR A 345 -0.56 13.10 -2.91
C THR A 345 -1.51 14.27 -2.68
N ASP A 346 -1.14 15.24 -1.83
CA ASP A 346 -1.98 16.42 -1.55
C ASP A 346 -2.24 17.26 -2.81
N ALA A 347 -1.23 17.39 -3.67
CA ALA A 347 -1.35 18.12 -4.91
C ALA A 347 -2.20 17.33 -5.94
N ALA A 348 -2.07 16.01 -5.97
CA ALA A 348 -2.90 15.14 -6.80
C ALA A 348 -4.37 15.18 -6.38
N ALA A 349 -4.65 15.21 -5.07
CA ALA A 349 -6.01 15.37 -4.51
C ALA A 349 -6.65 16.71 -4.92
N LEU A 350 -5.84 17.75 -5.11
CA LEU A 350 -6.27 19.04 -5.66
C LEU A 350 -6.33 19.07 -7.19
N ARG A 351 -5.91 17.99 -7.87
CA ARG A 351 -5.70 17.92 -9.32
C ARG A 351 -4.78 19.06 -9.80
N HIS A 352 -3.78 19.40 -8.99
CA HIS A 352 -2.84 20.46 -9.29
C HIS A 352 -1.93 20.04 -10.46
N PRO A 353 -1.71 20.90 -11.47
CA PRO A 353 -0.91 20.53 -12.65
C PRO A 353 0.55 20.22 -12.32
N GLU A 354 1.06 20.72 -11.19
CA GLU A 354 2.42 20.41 -10.71
C GLU A 354 2.46 19.25 -9.70
N ALA A 355 1.39 18.44 -9.58
CA ALA A 355 1.38 17.28 -8.69
C ALA A 355 2.50 16.29 -9.03
N GLU A 356 2.75 16.07 -10.33
CA GLU A 356 3.96 15.42 -10.84
C GLU A 356 4.67 16.38 -11.79
N ARG A 357 5.63 17.15 -11.25
CA ARG A 357 6.29 18.26 -11.96
C ARG A 357 7.06 17.85 -13.22
N LEU A 358 7.43 16.58 -13.37
CA LEU A 358 8.19 16.06 -14.51
C LEU A 358 7.31 15.29 -15.50
N HIS A 359 5.99 15.27 -15.28
CA HIS A 359 4.97 14.48 -15.96
C HIS A 359 5.36 13.02 -16.26
N ARG A 360 6.08 12.36 -15.35
CA ARG A 360 6.52 10.96 -15.50
C ARG A 360 5.40 9.94 -15.31
N TYR A 361 4.47 10.24 -14.41
CA TYR A 361 3.36 9.35 -14.02
C TYR A 361 1.99 9.90 -14.43
N ASP A 362 1.96 11.09 -15.06
CA ASP A 362 0.80 11.66 -15.72
C ASP A 362 0.55 11.01 -17.11
N ARG A 363 0.86 9.71 -17.25
CA ARG A 363 0.90 8.97 -18.52
C ARG A 363 0.32 7.56 -18.36
N ILE A 364 -0.15 6.97 -19.46
CA ILE A 364 -0.55 5.56 -19.53
C ILE A 364 0.63 4.76 -20.10
N GLN A 365 1.22 3.87 -19.30
CA GLN A 365 2.37 3.08 -19.74
C GLN A 365 1.90 1.77 -20.38
N VAL A 366 2.41 1.48 -21.57
CA VAL A 366 2.04 0.32 -22.41
C VAL A 366 3.32 -0.44 -22.79
N SER A 367 3.22 -1.77 -22.89
CA SER A 367 4.33 -2.61 -23.36
C SER A 367 4.70 -2.28 -24.81
N GLU A 368 5.95 -2.56 -25.20
CA GLU A 368 6.42 -2.37 -26.59
C GLU A 368 5.59 -3.21 -27.58
N GLU A 369 5.26 -4.45 -27.21
CA GLU A 369 4.49 -5.38 -28.02
C GLU A 369 3.03 -4.97 -28.18
N ASP A 370 2.38 -4.51 -27.09
CA ASP A 370 1.01 -4.01 -27.15
C ASP A 370 0.94 -2.68 -27.92
N ALA A 371 1.93 -1.82 -27.75
CA ALA A 371 2.03 -0.54 -28.46
C ALA A 371 2.16 -0.77 -29.98
N GLU A 372 3.02 -1.69 -30.42
CA GLU A 372 3.14 -2.07 -31.83
C GLU A 372 1.82 -2.62 -32.38
N ARG A 373 1.17 -3.52 -31.63
CA ARG A 373 -0.11 -4.13 -32.03
C ARG A 373 -1.25 -3.11 -32.13
N LEU A 374 -1.26 -2.11 -31.25
CA LEU A 374 -2.30 -1.08 -31.18
C LEU A 374 -1.99 0.17 -32.00
N GLY A 375 -0.78 0.29 -32.55
CA GLY A 375 -0.33 1.46 -33.31
C GLY A 375 -0.15 2.70 -32.43
N ILE A 376 0.32 2.52 -31.19
CA ILE A 376 0.57 3.58 -30.22
C ILE A 376 2.06 3.91 -30.20
N SER A 377 2.40 5.18 -30.28
CA SER A 377 3.76 5.69 -30.10
C SER A 377 3.91 6.42 -28.76
N ASP A 378 5.14 6.65 -28.32
CA ASP A 378 5.41 7.53 -27.18
C ASP A 378 4.85 8.93 -27.45
N ASP A 379 4.29 9.58 -26.43
CA ASP A 379 3.59 10.87 -26.49
C ASP A 379 2.25 10.89 -27.25
N ASP A 380 1.79 9.78 -27.83
CA ASP A 380 0.43 9.74 -28.36
C ASP A 380 -0.59 9.91 -27.23
N GLU A 381 -1.56 10.81 -27.42
CA GLU A 381 -2.74 10.85 -26.54
C GLU A 381 -3.52 9.55 -26.71
N VAL A 382 -3.75 8.82 -25.63
CA VAL A 382 -4.50 7.55 -25.64
C VAL A 382 -5.68 7.59 -24.67
N GLU A 383 -6.73 6.84 -25.01
CA GLU A 383 -7.88 6.61 -24.15
C GLU A 383 -7.78 5.23 -23.48
N LEU A 384 -7.89 5.20 -22.16
CA LEU A 384 -8.05 4.00 -21.36
C LEU A 384 -9.51 3.86 -20.95
N THR A 385 -10.19 2.78 -21.34
CA THR A 385 -11.62 2.63 -21.03
C THR A 385 -12.07 1.19 -20.78
N ASP A 386 -13.01 1.02 -19.86
CA ASP A 386 -13.75 -0.24 -19.63
C ASP A 386 -15.18 -0.19 -20.24
N GLY A 387 -15.51 0.89 -20.96
CA GLY A 387 -16.83 1.12 -21.56
C GLY A 387 -17.76 2.05 -20.76
N GLU A 388 -17.54 2.24 -19.46
CA GLU A 388 -18.30 3.25 -18.68
C GLU A 388 -17.40 4.38 -18.14
N LEU A 389 -16.15 4.07 -17.79
CA LEU A 389 -15.14 5.05 -17.44
C LEU A 389 -14.11 5.19 -18.58
N THR A 390 -13.68 6.42 -18.83
CA THR A 390 -12.60 6.73 -19.77
C THR A 390 -11.61 7.71 -19.13
N LEU A 391 -10.33 7.36 -19.15
CA LEU A 391 -9.24 8.29 -18.85
C LEU A 391 -8.47 8.60 -20.13
N ARG A 392 -7.92 9.80 -20.22
CA ARG A 392 -7.05 10.23 -21.33
C ARG A 392 -5.74 10.72 -20.77
N ALA A 393 -4.63 10.27 -21.33
CA ALA A 393 -3.29 10.76 -21.02
C ALA A 393 -2.33 10.40 -22.17
N PRO A 394 -1.17 11.05 -22.26
CA PRO A 394 -0.10 10.62 -23.15
C PRO A 394 0.33 9.18 -22.83
N ALA A 395 0.69 8.42 -23.87
CA ALA A 395 1.25 7.09 -23.73
C ALA A 395 2.76 7.14 -23.43
N THR A 396 3.22 6.22 -22.59
CA THR A 396 4.63 5.83 -22.50
C THR A 396 4.77 4.43 -23.06
N VAL A 397 5.59 4.23 -24.10
CA VAL A 397 5.95 2.89 -24.58
C VAL A 397 7.19 2.41 -23.84
N THR A 398 7.12 1.26 -23.17
CA THR A 398 8.19 0.81 -22.26
C THR A 398 8.24 -0.72 -22.09
N ASP A 399 9.44 -1.27 -21.88
CA ASP A 399 9.68 -2.65 -21.46
C ASP A 399 9.27 -2.96 -20.01
N ARG A 400 8.98 -1.91 -19.22
CA ARG A 400 8.58 -2.00 -17.81
C ARG A 400 7.29 -2.79 -17.61
N VAL A 401 6.33 -2.59 -18.50
CA VAL A 401 4.99 -3.19 -18.42
C VAL A 401 4.96 -4.49 -19.24
N PRO A 402 4.42 -5.61 -18.70
CA PRO A 402 4.31 -6.84 -19.48
C PRO A 402 3.24 -6.74 -20.57
N GLU A 403 3.38 -7.55 -21.63
CA GLU A 403 2.34 -7.73 -22.63
C GLU A 403 1.00 -8.12 -21.98
N GLY A 404 -0.09 -7.55 -22.47
CA GLY A 404 -1.44 -7.79 -21.95
C GLY A 404 -1.79 -6.95 -20.72
N ALA A 405 -0.96 -5.98 -20.36
CA ALA A 405 -1.18 -5.08 -19.25
C ALA A 405 -0.87 -3.61 -19.58
N VAL A 406 -1.38 -2.71 -18.76
CA VAL A 406 -1.03 -1.29 -18.75
C VAL A 406 -0.74 -0.84 -17.34
N TYR A 407 0.20 0.08 -17.17
CA TYR A 407 0.43 0.72 -15.88
C TYR A 407 -0.10 2.14 -15.85
N VAL A 408 -0.80 2.46 -14.76
CA VAL A 408 -1.31 3.80 -14.47
C VAL A 408 -1.12 4.09 -12.99
N SER A 409 -0.54 5.25 -12.66
CA SER A 409 -0.40 5.66 -11.26
C SER A 409 -1.76 5.73 -10.56
N SER A 410 -1.80 5.29 -9.30
CA SER A 410 -2.99 5.40 -8.46
C SER A 410 -3.38 6.86 -8.16
N LEU A 411 -2.54 7.83 -8.50
CA LEU A 411 -2.74 9.25 -8.25
C LEU A 411 -3.13 10.03 -9.51
N LEU A 412 -3.05 9.40 -10.69
CA LEU A 412 -3.37 10.04 -11.97
C LEU A 412 -4.75 10.72 -11.91
N GLN A 413 -4.77 12.01 -12.29
CA GLN A 413 -6.00 12.83 -12.37
C GLN A 413 -6.83 12.85 -11.07
N GLY A 414 -6.18 12.82 -9.91
CA GLY A 414 -6.85 12.79 -8.61
C GLY A 414 -7.42 11.42 -8.29
N GLY A 415 -6.65 10.37 -8.58
CA GLY A 415 -7.01 8.99 -8.27
C GLY A 415 -8.14 8.40 -9.13
N ALA A 416 -8.38 8.96 -10.32
CA ALA A 416 -9.49 8.54 -11.18
C ALA A 416 -9.42 7.07 -11.59
N VAL A 417 -8.22 6.47 -11.59
CA VAL A 417 -8.00 5.05 -11.90
C VAL A 417 -8.74 4.12 -10.95
N VAL A 418 -9.03 4.55 -9.71
CA VAL A 418 -9.77 3.72 -8.74
C VAL A 418 -11.17 3.37 -9.24
N GLY A 419 -11.75 4.21 -10.12
CA GLY A 419 -13.05 3.95 -10.72
C GLY A 419 -13.11 2.67 -11.56
N PHE A 420 -11.99 2.22 -12.15
CA PHE A 420 -11.94 0.96 -12.89
C PHE A 420 -12.10 -0.27 -11.99
N PHE A 421 -11.80 -0.16 -10.70
CA PHE A 421 -11.89 -1.25 -9.72
C PHE A 421 -13.31 -1.46 -9.17
N ARG A 422 -14.33 -0.91 -9.86
CA ARG A 422 -15.73 -1.16 -9.51
C ARG A 422 -16.12 -2.60 -9.89
N GLY A 423 -16.26 -3.45 -8.87
CA GLY A 423 -16.73 -4.84 -9.03
C GLY A 423 -15.70 -5.82 -9.57
N ALA A 424 -14.43 -5.44 -9.69
CA ALA A 424 -13.35 -6.32 -10.14
C ALA A 424 -12.04 -6.09 -9.38
N ALA A 425 -11.35 -7.17 -9.04
CA ALA A 425 -10.05 -7.10 -8.37
C ALA A 425 -8.92 -6.68 -9.33
N VAL A 426 -9.04 -7.09 -10.61
CA VAL A 426 -8.13 -6.77 -11.72
C VAL A 426 -8.97 -6.32 -12.92
N PRO A 427 -9.15 -5.01 -13.14
CA PRO A 427 -9.95 -4.49 -14.25
C PRO A 427 -9.31 -4.83 -15.60
N ALA A 428 -10.14 -5.20 -16.58
CA ALA A 428 -9.73 -5.24 -17.98
C ALA A 428 -10.22 -3.99 -18.72
N VAL A 429 -9.36 -3.47 -19.58
CA VAL A 429 -9.56 -2.21 -20.29
C VAL A 429 -9.08 -2.31 -21.72
N ARG A 430 -9.60 -1.39 -22.55
CA ARG A 430 -9.12 -1.13 -23.90
C ARG A 430 -8.29 0.14 -23.88
N VAL A 431 -7.20 0.12 -24.64
CA VAL A 431 -6.37 1.30 -24.92
C VAL A 431 -6.33 1.53 -26.42
N GLY A 432 -6.41 2.80 -26.82
CA GLY A 432 -6.24 3.20 -28.22
C GLY A 432 -6.14 4.71 -28.37
N VAL A 433 -5.65 5.14 -29.54
CA VAL A 433 -5.63 6.55 -29.91
C VAL A 433 -7.07 7.05 -30.10
N PRO A 434 -7.45 8.21 -29.55
CA PRO A 434 -8.75 8.83 -29.80
C PRO A 434 -8.98 8.94 -31.31
N VAL A 435 -10.10 8.44 -31.81
CA VAL A 435 -10.54 8.78 -33.17
C VAL A 435 -11.08 10.21 -33.11
N PRO A 436 -10.51 11.19 -33.85
CA PRO A 436 -11.07 12.52 -33.91
C PRO A 436 -12.53 12.44 -34.40
N ALA A 437 -13.44 13.08 -33.66
CA ALA A 437 -14.87 13.08 -33.93
C ALA A 437 -15.24 13.75 -35.27
#